data_AF-A0A7W0G407-F1
#
_entry.id   AF-A0A7W0G407-F1
#
_cell.length_a   1.000
_cell.length_b   1.000
_cell.length_c   1.000
_cell.angle_alpha   90.00
_cell.angle_beta   90.00
_cell.angle_gamma   90.00
#
_symmetry.space_group_name_H-M   'P 1'
#
loop_
_entity.id
_entity.type
_entity.pdbx_description
1 polymer ?
#
loop_
_entity_poly.entity_id
_entity_poly.type
_entity_poly.pdbx_seq_one_letter_code
_entity_poly.pdbx_strand_id
1 'polypeptide(L)'
;LKTFKKLGEFRYDGEGWGLTQDGESLILSDGTNQIRFIDPNTFEVRRTISVREGAQALREINELEFVKGEIYANVWHRDLIARIDPRTGNVVGWIDLKGLLAPGEVSDEEAVLNGIAYDEAGDRLFITGKLWPRLFEIRLKEK
;
A
#
# COMPACT_ATOMS: atom_id res chain seq x y z
N LEU A 1 5.75 22.12 -5.58
CA LEU A 1 5.64 22.51 -4.15
C LEU A 1 6.86 23.37 -3.78
N LYS A 2 6.70 24.55 -3.18
CA LYS A 2 7.84 25.45 -2.85
C LYS A 2 8.55 25.09 -1.55
N THR A 3 7.82 24.50 -0.59
CA THR A 3 8.35 24.01 0.69
C THR A 3 7.50 22.83 1.19
N PHE A 4 8.07 21.98 2.05
CA PHE A 4 7.35 20.94 2.81
C PHE A 4 6.95 21.44 4.21
N LYS A 5 6.55 22.71 4.32
CA LYS A 5 6.14 23.30 5.60
C LYS A 5 4.87 22.63 6.10
N LYS A 6 4.87 22.12 7.35
CA LYS A 6 3.68 21.61 8.02
C LYS A 6 2.61 22.70 8.13
N LEU A 7 1.40 22.40 7.65
CA LEU A 7 0.25 23.33 7.69
C LEU A 7 -0.78 22.96 8.75
N GLY A 8 -0.81 21.71 9.20
CA GLY A 8 -1.78 21.23 10.16
C GLY A 8 -1.41 19.87 10.73
N GLU A 9 -2.26 19.40 11.63
CA GLU A 9 -2.24 18.08 12.26
C GLU A 9 -3.66 17.69 12.64
N PHE A 10 -3.93 16.40 12.67
CA PHE A 10 -5.19 15.83 13.14
C PHE A 10 -4.90 14.60 13.99
N ARG A 11 -5.88 14.20 14.80
CA ARG A 11 -5.82 12.99 15.63
C ARG A 11 -6.72 11.92 15.03
N TYR A 12 -6.30 10.68 15.16
CA TYR A 12 -7.09 9.50 14.82
C TYR A 12 -6.75 8.39 15.80
N ASP A 13 -7.64 7.41 15.95
CA ASP A 13 -7.46 6.29 16.87
C ASP A 13 -6.68 5.14 16.22
N GLY A 14 -5.96 4.38 17.04
CA GLY A 14 -5.18 3.21 16.59
C GLY A 14 -3.83 3.58 15.96
N GLU A 15 -3.25 2.62 15.24
CA GLU A 15 -2.00 2.82 14.50
C GLU A 15 -2.27 3.37 13.10
N GLY A 16 -1.20 3.78 12.41
CA GLY A 16 -1.22 4.14 11.00
C GLY A 16 0.05 3.65 10.31
N TRP A 17 -0.12 2.86 9.26
CA TRP A 17 0.97 2.18 8.55
C TRP A 17 1.13 2.76 7.13
N GLY A 18 0.23 2.43 6.21
CA GLY A 18 0.20 2.95 4.84
C GLY A 18 -0.92 3.95 4.62
N LEU A 19 -0.69 4.95 3.76
CA LEU A 19 -1.67 5.97 3.41
C LEU A 19 -1.61 6.28 1.91
N THR A 20 -2.73 6.13 1.21
CA THR A 20 -2.89 6.58 -0.19
C THR A 20 -4.23 7.33 -0.35
N GLN A 21 -4.68 7.61 -1.56
CA GLN A 21 -5.92 8.32 -1.83
C GLN A 21 -6.49 7.96 -3.20
N ASP A 22 -7.82 8.00 -3.34
CA ASP A 22 -8.56 7.70 -4.58
C ASP A 22 -9.11 8.96 -5.29
N GLY A 23 -8.71 10.15 -4.85
CA GLY A 23 -9.22 11.45 -5.30
C GLY A 23 -10.36 11.98 -4.44
N GLU A 24 -11.00 11.13 -3.63
CA GLU A 24 -12.16 11.48 -2.79
C GLU A 24 -11.88 11.29 -1.30
N SER A 25 -11.16 10.23 -0.94
CA SER A 25 -10.85 9.81 0.41
C SER A 25 -9.36 9.61 0.62
N LEU A 26 -8.90 9.84 1.85
CA LEU A 26 -7.64 9.27 2.33
C LEU A 26 -7.88 7.80 2.71
N ILE A 27 -6.98 6.90 2.33
CA ILE A 27 -7.12 5.46 2.51
C ILE A 27 -5.98 4.98 3.40
N LEU A 28 -6.31 4.53 4.63
CA LEU A 28 -5.34 4.22 5.69
C LEU A 28 -5.38 2.73 6.06
N SER A 29 -4.21 2.11 6.14
CA SER A 29 -3.98 0.80 6.78
C SER A 29 -3.33 0.96 8.15
N ASP A 30 -3.40 -0.08 8.96
CA ASP A 30 -2.85 -0.10 10.34
C ASP A 30 -2.32 -1.48 10.75
N GLY A 31 -1.87 -2.29 9.79
CA GLY A 31 -1.37 -3.65 10.03
C GLY A 31 -2.47 -4.69 10.33
N THR A 32 -3.69 -4.26 10.63
CA THR A 32 -4.84 -5.18 10.71
C THR A 32 -5.33 -5.58 9.32
N ASN A 33 -6.44 -6.31 9.25
CA ASN A 33 -7.14 -6.57 8.00
C ASN A 33 -8.13 -5.45 7.62
N GLN A 34 -8.11 -4.31 8.32
CA GLN A 34 -9.04 -3.20 8.07
C GLN A 34 -8.37 -2.13 7.24
N ILE A 35 -9.10 -1.58 6.27
CA ILE A 35 -8.71 -0.35 5.54
C ILE A 35 -9.78 0.70 5.80
N ARG A 36 -9.35 1.87 6.29
CA ARG A 36 -10.22 3.00 6.63
C ARG A 36 -10.19 4.05 5.51
N PHE A 37 -11.36 4.52 5.12
CA PHE A 37 -11.56 5.63 4.20
C PHE A 37 -11.96 6.85 5.03
N ILE A 38 -11.13 7.88 4.94
CA ILE A 38 -11.16 9.07 5.79
C ILE A 38 -11.48 10.28 4.91
N ASP A 39 -12.43 11.10 5.37
CA ASP A 39 -12.76 12.38 4.73
C ASP A 39 -11.57 13.35 4.86
N PRO A 40 -11.00 13.87 3.76
CA PRO A 40 -9.82 14.72 3.83
C PRO A 40 -10.09 16.11 4.45
N ASN A 41 -11.35 16.52 4.57
CA ASN A 41 -11.73 17.82 5.13
C ASN A 41 -12.03 17.73 6.63
N THR A 42 -12.68 16.65 7.06
CA THR A 42 -13.06 16.47 8.48
C THR A 42 -12.15 15.52 9.25
N PHE A 43 -11.36 14.70 8.55
CA PHE A 43 -10.53 13.62 9.08
C PHE A 43 -11.31 12.52 9.83
N GLU A 44 -12.62 12.46 9.60
CA GLU A 44 -13.48 11.41 10.15
C GLU A 44 -13.45 10.17 9.25
N VAL A 45 -13.47 8.98 9.87
CA VAL A 45 -13.63 7.72 9.14
C VAL A 45 -15.06 7.63 8.61
N ARG A 46 -15.21 7.60 7.28
CA ARG A 46 -16.50 7.49 6.59
C ARG A 46 -16.89 6.05 6.31
N ARG A 47 -15.90 5.20 6.05
CA ARG A 47 -16.10 3.81 5.65
C ARG A 47 -14.89 2.98 6.06
N THR A 48 -15.15 1.73 6.41
CA THR A 48 -14.10 0.74 6.68
C THR A 48 -14.41 -0.52 5.91
N ILE A 49 -13.42 -1.12 5.26
CA ILE A 49 -13.53 -2.43 4.62
C ILE A 49 -12.66 -3.44 5.36
N SER A 50 -13.07 -4.71 5.34
CA SER A 50 -12.28 -5.83 5.82
C SER A 50 -11.66 -6.56 4.64
N VAL A 51 -10.34 -6.59 4.59
CA VAL A 51 -9.57 -7.23 3.53
C VAL A 51 -9.53 -8.74 3.74
N ARG A 52 -9.80 -9.48 2.67
CA ARG A 52 -9.87 -10.95 2.70
C ARG A 52 -9.44 -11.60 1.39
N GLU A 53 -8.87 -12.78 1.53
CA GLU A 53 -8.67 -13.74 0.46
C GLU A 53 -9.67 -14.90 0.65
N GLY A 54 -10.72 -14.92 -0.17
CA GLY A 54 -11.86 -15.81 0.05
C GLY A 54 -12.49 -15.58 1.42
N ALA A 55 -12.50 -16.62 2.27
CA ALA A 55 -13.03 -16.55 3.62
C ALA A 55 -12.01 -16.08 4.67
N GLN A 56 -10.73 -15.95 4.33
CA GLN A 56 -9.65 -15.66 5.27
C GLN A 56 -9.34 -14.17 5.32
N ALA A 57 -9.24 -13.60 6.52
CA ALA A 57 -8.80 -12.22 6.68
C ALA A 57 -7.30 -12.10 6.33
N LEU A 58 -6.96 -11.11 5.51
CA LEU A 58 -5.56 -10.79 5.20
C LEU A 58 -5.08 -9.70 6.14
N ARG A 59 -4.08 -9.99 6.97
CA ARG A 59 -3.48 -9.06 7.94
C ARG A 59 -2.11 -8.56 7.45
N GLU A 60 -1.45 -7.74 8.26
CA GLU A 60 -0.13 -7.17 8.00
C GLU A 60 -0.12 -6.27 6.76
N ILE A 61 -1.25 -5.59 6.52
CA ILE A 61 -1.42 -4.64 5.43
C ILE A 61 -0.62 -3.40 5.78
N ASN A 62 0.43 -3.16 5.02
CA ASN A 62 1.38 -2.08 5.28
C ASN A 62 1.18 -0.95 4.27
N GLU A 63 2.20 -0.64 3.48
CA GLU A 63 2.13 0.42 2.49
C GLU A 63 1.03 0.19 1.44
N LEU A 64 0.41 1.28 0.99
CA LEU A 64 -0.73 1.30 0.08
C LEU A 64 -0.46 2.22 -1.11
N GLU A 65 -0.98 1.85 -2.28
CA GLU A 65 -1.11 2.76 -3.42
C GLU A 65 -2.40 2.53 -4.19
N PHE A 66 -3.08 3.61 -4.61
CA PHE A 66 -4.29 3.50 -5.42
C PHE A 66 -3.94 3.47 -6.92
N VAL A 67 -4.13 2.30 -7.55
CA VAL A 67 -3.70 2.04 -8.92
C VAL A 67 -4.89 1.61 -9.75
N LYS A 68 -5.30 2.46 -10.71
CA LYS A 68 -6.36 2.16 -11.71
C LYS A 68 -7.65 1.60 -11.09
N GLY A 69 -8.08 2.15 -9.95
CA GLY A 69 -9.32 1.75 -9.28
C GLY A 69 -9.17 0.61 -8.25
N GLU A 70 -7.97 0.10 -8.04
CA GLU A 70 -7.65 -0.93 -7.04
C GLU A 70 -6.71 -0.36 -5.96
N ILE A 71 -6.78 -0.93 -4.76
CA ILE A 71 -5.77 -0.67 -3.73
C ILE A 71 -4.69 -1.72 -3.86
N TYR A 72 -3.47 -1.30 -4.13
CA TYR A 72 -2.29 -2.13 -4.07
C TYR A 72 -1.75 -2.03 -2.65
N ALA A 73 -1.46 -3.16 -2.03
CA ALA A 73 -0.97 -3.18 -0.65
C ALA A 73 0.21 -4.13 -0.49
N ASN A 74 1.30 -3.64 0.09
CA ASN A 74 2.33 -4.52 0.62
C ASN A 74 1.77 -5.34 1.79
N VAL A 75 2.14 -6.61 1.85
CA VAL A 75 1.93 -7.44 3.04
C VAL A 75 3.28 -7.57 3.75
N TRP A 76 3.38 -7.04 4.97
CA TRP A 76 4.65 -6.96 5.70
C TRP A 76 5.30 -8.33 5.85
N HIS A 77 6.64 -8.38 5.68
CA HIS A 77 7.45 -9.61 5.58
C HIS A 77 7.06 -10.59 4.45
N ARG A 78 6.39 -10.13 3.38
CA ARG A 78 6.17 -10.94 2.17
C ARG A 78 6.66 -10.22 0.93
N ASP A 79 7.17 -10.98 -0.03
CA ASP A 79 7.52 -10.49 -1.38
C ASP A 79 6.28 -10.38 -2.30
N LEU A 80 5.13 -10.04 -1.72
CA LEU A 80 3.83 -10.01 -2.38
C LEU A 80 3.17 -8.65 -2.20
N ILE A 81 2.47 -8.21 -3.26
CA ILE A 81 1.51 -7.11 -3.20
C ILE A 81 0.13 -7.66 -3.49
N ALA A 82 -0.81 -7.37 -2.60
CA ALA A 82 -2.22 -7.67 -2.79
C ALA A 82 -2.86 -6.59 -3.67
N ARG A 83 -3.64 -6.99 -4.67
CA ARG A 83 -4.56 -6.11 -5.40
C ARG A 83 -5.93 -6.27 -4.77
N ILE A 84 -6.49 -5.21 -4.21
CA ILE A 84 -7.71 -5.25 -3.39
C ILE A 84 -8.79 -4.42 -4.06
N ASP A 85 -10.00 -4.99 -4.21
CA ASP A 85 -11.17 -4.23 -4.64
C ASP A 85 -11.61 -3.30 -3.49
N PRO A 86 -11.53 -1.97 -3.66
CA PRO A 86 -11.85 -1.01 -2.59
C PRO A 86 -13.32 -1.04 -2.19
N ARG A 87 -14.22 -1.61 -3.00
CA ARG A 87 -15.65 -1.69 -2.71
C ARG A 87 -15.97 -2.83 -1.75
N THR A 88 -15.25 -3.95 -1.86
CA THR A 88 -15.59 -5.20 -1.16
C THR A 88 -14.56 -5.63 -0.11
N GLY A 89 -13.31 -5.18 -0.25
CA GLY A 89 -12.15 -5.68 0.50
C GLY A 89 -11.62 -7.02 0.00
N ASN A 90 -12.17 -7.58 -1.08
CA ASN A 90 -11.67 -8.84 -1.58
C ASN A 90 -10.36 -8.62 -2.33
N VAL A 91 -9.37 -9.50 -2.08
CA VAL A 91 -8.18 -9.61 -2.90
C VAL A 91 -8.59 -10.14 -4.28
N VAL A 92 -8.33 -9.37 -5.33
CA VAL A 92 -8.64 -9.70 -6.74
C VAL A 92 -7.43 -10.22 -7.50
N GLY A 93 -6.23 -10.09 -6.94
CA GLY A 93 -5.02 -10.64 -7.52
C GLY A 93 -3.80 -10.43 -6.63
N TRP A 94 -2.72 -11.11 -7.00
CA TRP A 94 -1.43 -11.02 -6.34
C TRP A 94 -0.36 -10.63 -7.35
N ILE A 95 0.53 -9.75 -6.93
CA ILE A 95 1.77 -9.43 -7.64
C ILE A 95 2.90 -10.09 -6.87
N ASP A 96 3.54 -11.05 -7.51
CA ASP A 96 4.68 -11.78 -6.97
C ASP A 96 5.98 -11.07 -7.38
N LEU A 97 6.71 -10.57 -6.39
CA LEU A 97 7.97 -9.84 -6.56
C LEU A 97 9.16 -10.65 -6.05
N LYS A 98 8.98 -11.94 -5.81
CA LYS A 98 10.07 -12.81 -5.39
C LYS A 98 11.20 -12.78 -6.41
N GLY A 99 12.42 -12.56 -5.91
CA GLY A 99 13.63 -12.49 -6.74
C GLY A 99 13.89 -11.12 -7.37
N LEU A 100 13.13 -10.08 -6.99
CA LEU A 100 13.42 -8.71 -7.40
C LEU A 100 14.80 -8.23 -6.89
N LEU A 101 15.18 -8.62 -5.67
CA LEU A 101 16.54 -8.54 -5.16
C LEU A 101 17.25 -9.88 -5.28
N ALA A 102 18.55 -9.86 -5.61
CA ALA A 102 19.36 -11.07 -5.54
C ALA A 102 19.63 -11.45 -4.07
N PRO A 103 19.79 -12.75 -3.76
CA PRO A 103 20.14 -13.20 -2.42
C PRO A 103 21.39 -12.50 -1.87
N GLY A 104 21.30 -11.98 -0.65
CA GLY A 104 22.41 -11.31 0.04
C GLY A 104 22.64 -9.85 -0.33
N GLU A 105 21.82 -9.25 -1.20
CA GLU A 105 21.90 -7.81 -1.49
C GLU A 105 21.52 -6.91 -0.31
N VAL A 106 20.66 -7.41 0.57
CA VAL A 106 20.30 -6.79 1.85
C VAL A 106 20.50 -7.83 2.94
N SER A 107 20.95 -7.38 4.12
CA SER A 107 21.27 -8.25 5.26
C SER A 107 20.49 -7.92 6.53
N ASP A 108 19.81 -6.78 6.57
CA ASP A 108 18.96 -6.37 7.69
C ASP A 108 17.61 -7.09 7.59
N GLU A 109 17.13 -7.64 8.71
CA GLU A 109 15.85 -8.38 8.76
C GLU A 109 14.64 -7.47 8.46
N GLU A 110 14.77 -6.16 8.72
CA GLU A 110 13.78 -5.15 8.37
C GLU A 110 13.99 -4.56 6.97
N ALA A 111 14.96 -5.03 6.19
CA ALA A 111 15.12 -4.63 4.79
C ALA A 111 14.11 -5.33 3.86
N VAL A 112 12.82 -5.19 4.20
CA VAL A 112 11.70 -5.86 3.54
C VAL A 112 11.09 -5.01 2.41
N LEU A 113 10.42 -5.69 1.47
CA LEU A 113 9.57 -5.06 0.46
C LEU A 113 8.53 -4.15 1.13
N ASN A 114 8.56 -2.85 0.82
CA ASN A 114 7.63 -1.85 1.34
C ASN A 114 7.80 -0.52 0.58
N GLY A 115 6.77 -0.08 -0.13
CA GLY A 115 6.77 1.15 -0.93
C GLY A 115 6.32 0.87 -2.36
N ILE A 116 5.20 1.48 -2.74
CA ILE A 116 4.56 1.39 -4.04
C ILE A 116 4.23 2.82 -4.47
N ALA A 117 4.57 3.18 -5.69
CA ALA A 117 4.15 4.46 -6.25
C ALA A 117 3.68 4.29 -7.68
N TYR A 118 2.60 4.96 -8.03
CA TYR A 118 2.03 4.90 -9.36
C TYR A 118 1.97 6.28 -10.01
N ASP A 119 2.60 6.39 -11.17
CA ASP A 119 2.50 7.56 -12.04
C ASP A 119 1.39 7.32 -13.06
N GLU A 120 0.22 7.89 -12.81
CA GLU A 120 -0.94 7.77 -13.69
C GLU A 120 -0.70 8.37 -15.08
N ALA A 121 0.05 9.47 -15.18
CA ALA A 121 0.26 10.16 -16.45
C ALA A 121 1.17 9.36 -17.39
N GLY A 122 2.19 8.69 -16.82
CA GLY A 122 3.12 7.84 -17.56
C GLY A 122 2.74 6.36 -17.62
N ASP A 123 1.71 5.94 -16.87
CA ASP A 123 1.38 4.53 -16.61
C ASP A 123 2.59 3.72 -16.12
N ARG A 124 3.26 4.21 -15.06
CA ARG A 124 4.47 3.60 -14.50
C ARG A 124 4.27 3.20 -13.06
N LEU A 125 4.66 1.97 -12.73
CA LEU A 125 4.60 1.42 -11.38
C LEU A 125 6.03 1.32 -10.82
N PHE A 126 6.24 1.91 -9.65
CA PHE A 126 7.52 1.90 -8.96
C PHE A 126 7.43 1.15 -7.65
N ILE A 127 8.40 0.29 -7.37
CA ILE A 127 8.48 -0.52 -6.16
C ILE A 127 9.86 -0.38 -5.51
N THR A 128 9.89 -0.39 -4.18
CA THR A 128 11.12 -0.42 -3.39
C THR A 128 10.90 -1.19 -2.07
N GLY A 129 11.90 -1.13 -1.19
CA GLY A 129 11.79 -1.64 0.17
C GLY A 129 12.57 -0.81 1.17
N LYS A 130 12.35 -1.10 2.44
CA LYS A 130 13.10 -0.48 3.53
C LYS A 130 14.58 -0.81 3.34
N LEU A 131 15.46 0.19 3.42
CA LEU A 131 16.92 0.03 3.28
C LEU A 131 17.39 -0.63 1.97
N TRP A 132 16.52 -0.76 0.96
CA TRP A 132 16.91 -1.30 -0.33
C TRP A 132 17.85 -0.34 -1.05
N PRO A 133 18.88 -0.86 -1.76
CA PRO A 133 19.81 -0.01 -2.51
C PRO A 133 19.22 0.53 -3.82
N ARG A 134 18.00 0.10 -4.19
CA ARG A 134 17.40 0.33 -5.50
C ARG A 134 15.89 0.55 -5.40
N LEU A 135 15.40 1.36 -6.32
CA LEU A 135 13.98 1.50 -6.66
C LEU A 135 13.79 0.98 -8.10
N PHE A 136 12.73 0.22 -8.32
CA PHE A 136 12.44 -0.44 -9.59
C PHE A 136 11.22 0.18 -10.24
N GLU A 137 11.33 0.57 -11.52
CA GLU A 137 10.15 0.66 -12.38
C GLU A 137 9.84 -0.74 -12.91
N ILE A 138 8.60 -1.21 -12.75
CA ILE A 138 8.20 -2.56 -13.14
C ILE A 138 7.02 -2.55 -14.12
N ARG A 139 6.87 -3.64 -14.87
CA ARG A 139 5.67 -3.94 -15.65
C ARG A 139 5.11 -5.28 -15.23
N LEU A 140 3.80 -5.34 -15.06
CA LEU A 140 3.09 -6.56 -14.70
C LEU A 140 2.73 -7.35 -15.94
N LYS A 141 2.89 -8.67 -15.86
CA LYS A 141 2.44 -9.60 -16.89
C LYS A 141 1.63 -10.70 -16.23
N GLU A 142 0.43 -10.95 -16.74
CA GLU A 142 -0.37 -12.09 -16.32
C GLU A 142 0.37 -13.39 -16.64
N LYS A 143 0.29 -14.37 -15.72
CA LYS A 143 0.83 -15.70 -15.92
C LYS A 143 -0.10 -16.53 -16.81
#